data_AF-A0A9D4SS92-F1
#
_entry.id   AF-A0A9D4SS92-F1
#
_cell.length_a   1.000
_cell.length_b   1.000
_cell.length_c   1.000
_cell.angle_alpha   90.00
_cell.angle_beta   90.00
_cell.angle_gamma   90.00
#
_symmetry.space_group_name_H-M   'P 1'
#
loop_
_entity.id
_entity.type
_entity.pdbx_description
1 polymer ?
#
loop_
_entity_poly.entity_id
_entity_poly.type
_entity_poly.pdbx_seq_one_letter_code
_entity_poly.pdbx_strand_id
1 'polypeptide(L)'
;MAKQFEEFRRELRLEIRSLKESVKYCLDTSDSVSEIQRDIKELKLDIKRLVENNVQLEHENQRLRDRIDELEQYQRLNNIEVKGLPDGCNATAAIKAIGMKLGEAIDDLDVDVCHMVETSKGRAKTGLAKPVAAKPVFTRRSKRNAILAKARKA
;
A
#
# COMPACT_ATOMS: atom_id res chain seq x y z
N MET A 1 -79.79 -37.48 -12.89
CA MET A 1 -79.62 -36.49 -11.80
C MET A 1 -78.62 -36.95 -10.74
N ALA A 2 -78.81 -38.09 -10.05
CA ALA A 2 -77.87 -38.53 -9.00
C ALA A 2 -76.42 -38.81 -9.46
N LYS A 3 -76.22 -39.43 -10.63
CA LYS A 3 -74.87 -39.67 -11.19
C LYS A 3 -74.08 -38.39 -11.50
N GLN A 4 -74.73 -37.43 -12.16
CA GLN A 4 -74.11 -36.13 -12.48
C GLN A 4 -73.72 -35.36 -11.21
N PHE A 5 -74.52 -35.47 -10.15
CA PHE A 5 -74.21 -34.84 -8.87
C PHE A 5 -73.00 -35.49 -8.16
N GLU A 6 -72.85 -36.81 -8.27
CA GLU A 6 -71.66 -37.54 -7.79
C GLU A 6 -70.40 -37.19 -8.58
N GLU A 7 -70.48 -37.08 -9.92
CA GLU A 7 -69.36 -36.63 -10.75
C GLU A 7 -68.92 -35.21 -10.41
N PHE A 8 -69.88 -34.28 -10.28
CA PHE A 8 -69.62 -32.91 -9.86
C PHE A 8 -68.94 -32.86 -8.48
N ARG A 9 -69.43 -33.64 -7.50
CA ARG A 9 -68.76 -33.78 -6.18
C ARG A 9 -67.34 -34.29 -6.29
N ARG A 10 -67.06 -35.20 -7.23
CA ARG A 10 -65.72 -35.76 -7.44
C ARG A 10 -64.77 -34.72 -7.99
N GLU A 11 -65.18 -33.96 -9.00
CA GLU A 11 -64.39 -32.85 -9.56
C GLU A 11 -64.12 -31.77 -8.53
N LEU A 12 -65.15 -31.35 -7.79
CA LEU A 12 -65.00 -30.32 -6.75
C LEU A 12 -63.99 -30.73 -5.67
N ARG A 13 -63.95 -32.02 -5.31
CA ARG A 13 -62.94 -32.56 -4.38
C ARG A 13 -61.52 -32.52 -4.95
N LEU A 14 -61.36 -32.76 -6.25
CA LEU A 14 -60.06 -32.70 -6.93
C LEU A 14 -59.57 -31.25 -7.00
N GLU A 15 -60.44 -30.31 -7.37
CA GLU A 15 -60.11 -28.88 -7.39
C GLU A 15 -59.76 -28.36 -6.00
N ILE A 16 -60.53 -28.72 -4.96
CA ILE A 16 -60.19 -28.36 -3.57
C ILE A 16 -58.82 -28.90 -3.16
N ARG A 17 -58.46 -30.12 -3.58
CA ARG A 17 -57.15 -30.69 -3.28
C ARG A 17 -56.02 -29.94 -4.00
N SER A 18 -56.19 -29.66 -5.29
CA SER A 18 -55.22 -28.89 -6.08
C SER A 18 -55.05 -27.46 -5.56
N LEU A 19 -56.14 -26.81 -5.17
CA LEU A 19 -56.10 -25.48 -4.55
C LEU A 19 -55.34 -25.53 -3.21
N LYS A 20 -55.58 -26.56 -2.38
CA LYS A 20 -54.88 -26.74 -1.11
C LYS A 20 -53.36 -26.89 -1.31
N GLU A 21 -52.93 -27.64 -2.32
CA GLU A 21 -51.52 -27.80 -2.66
C GLU A 21 -50.91 -26.47 -3.14
N SER A 22 -51.62 -25.72 -3.98
CA SER A 22 -51.19 -24.41 -4.47
C SER A 22 -51.06 -23.38 -3.34
N VAL A 23 -52.03 -23.35 -2.41
CA VAL A 23 -52.00 -22.47 -1.23
C VAL A 23 -50.83 -22.81 -0.33
N LYS A 24 -50.55 -24.11 -0.11
CA LYS A 24 -49.39 -24.55 0.66
C LYS A 24 -48.08 -24.08 0.00
N TYR A 25 -47.95 -24.27 -1.30
CA TYR A 25 -46.77 -23.83 -2.06
C TYR A 25 -46.56 -22.30 -1.96
N CYS A 26 -47.63 -21.51 -2.08
CA CYS A 26 -47.57 -20.06 -1.89
C CYS A 26 -47.12 -19.67 -0.47
N LEU A 27 -47.60 -20.39 0.56
CA LEU A 27 -47.21 -20.15 1.95
C LEU A 27 -45.71 -20.41 2.15
N ASP A 28 -45.22 -21.59 1.75
CA ASP A 28 -43.81 -21.99 1.88
C ASP A 28 -42.88 -21.02 1.11
N THR A 29 -43.32 -20.55 -0.06
CA THR A 29 -42.60 -19.54 -0.85
C THR A 29 -42.60 -18.17 -0.17
N SER A 30 -43.72 -17.77 0.44
CA SER A 30 -43.83 -16.50 1.19
C SER A 30 -42.87 -16.46 2.38
N ASP A 31 -42.74 -17.57 3.11
CA ASP A 31 -41.81 -17.70 4.22
C ASP A 31 -40.36 -17.58 3.74
N SER A 32 -40.02 -18.31 2.66
CA SER A 32 -38.68 -18.26 2.05
C SER A 32 -38.31 -16.84 1.57
N VAL A 33 -39.24 -16.12 0.95
CA VAL A 33 -39.03 -14.73 0.53
C VAL A 33 -38.79 -13.82 1.72
N SER A 34 -39.49 -14.05 2.84
CA SER A 34 -39.33 -13.26 4.06
C SER A 34 -37.95 -13.48 4.71
N GLU A 35 -37.42 -14.70 4.67
CA GLU A 35 -36.05 -15.02 5.11
C GLU A 35 -35.01 -14.33 4.24
N ILE A 36 -35.11 -14.46 2.91
CA ILE A 36 -34.21 -13.80 1.97
C ILE A 36 -34.21 -12.27 2.17
N GLN A 37 -35.38 -11.68 2.45
CA GLN A 37 -35.47 -10.25 2.75
C GLN A 37 -34.74 -9.84 4.04
N ARG A 38 -34.68 -10.71 5.05
CA ARG A 38 -33.89 -10.47 6.27
C ARG A 38 -32.40 -10.54 5.96
N ASP A 39 -31.96 -11.58 5.26
CA ASP A 39 -30.56 -11.76 4.89
C ASP A 39 -30.05 -10.59 4.04
N ILE A 40 -30.84 -10.11 3.07
CA ILE A 40 -30.50 -8.93 2.27
C ILE A 40 -30.33 -7.68 3.14
N LYS A 41 -31.13 -7.51 4.19
CA LYS A 41 -30.99 -6.37 5.10
C LYS A 41 -29.72 -6.48 5.93
N GLU A 42 -29.41 -7.67 6.46
CA GLU A 42 -28.19 -7.91 7.23
C GLU A 42 -26.94 -7.71 6.38
N LEU A 43 -26.89 -8.31 5.19
CA LEU A 43 -25.79 -8.14 4.23
C LEU A 43 -25.57 -6.67 3.85
N LYS A 44 -26.65 -5.88 3.69
CA LYS A 44 -26.53 -4.44 3.44
C LYS A 44 -25.93 -3.68 4.61
N LEU A 45 -26.22 -4.08 5.85
CA LEU A 45 -25.61 -3.48 7.05
C LEU A 45 -24.13 -3.84 7.15
N ASP A 46 -23.79 -5.09 6.88
CA ASP A 46 -22.41 -5.56 6.89
C ASP A 46 -21.56 -4.88 5.82
N ILE A 47 -22.09 -4.72 4.60
CA ILE A 47 -21.41 -3.97 3.54
C ILE A 47 -21.13 -2.54 3.99
N LYS A 48 -22.08 -1.86 4.62
CA LYS A 48 -21.86 -0.49 5.13
C LYS A 48 -20.74 -0.46 6.16
N ARG A 49 -20.77 -1.36 7.15
CA ARG A 49 -19.73 -1.47 8.18
C ARG A 49 -18.35 -1.76 7.58
N LEU A 50 -18.27 -2.65 6.59
CA LEU A 50 -17.02 -2.98 5.92
C LEU A 50 -16.47 -1.81 5.11
N VAL A 51 -17.33 -1.05 4.42
CA VAL A 51 -16.91 0.15 3.70
C VAL A 51 -16.36 1.21 4.66
N GLU A 52 -17.04 1.47 5.77
CA GLU A 52 -16.57 2.41 6.79
C GLU A 52 -15.22 2.00 7.38
N ASN A 53 -15.05 0.71 7.72
CA ASN A 53 -13.79 0.19 8.23
C ASN A 53 -12.66 0.29 7.20
N ASN A 54 -12.92 -0.01 5.93
CA ASN A 54 -11.90 0.12 4.88
C ASN A 54 -11.43 1.56 4.73
N VAL A 55 -12.34 2.54 4.73
CA VAL A 55 -11.97 3.96 4.68
C VAL A 55 -11.08 4.35 5.86
N GLN A 56 -11.41 3.90 7.07
CA GLN A 56 -10.58 4.15 8.25
C GLN A 56 -9.18 3.53 8.12
N LEU A 57 -9.10 2.28 7.66
CA LEU A 57 -7.84 1.57 7.46
C LEU A 57 -6.98 2.20 6.36
N GLU A 58 -7.60 2.74 5.30
CA GLU A 58 -6.90 3.47 4.24
C GLU A 58 -6.29 4.77 4.79
N HIS A 59 -7.05 5.53 5.58
CA HIS A 59 -6.54 6.72 6.25
C HIS A 59 -5.38 6.41 7.21
N GLU A 60 -5.49 5.35 7.99
CA GLU A 60 -4.41 4.94 8.90
C GLU A 60 -3.17 4.47 8.14
N ASN A 61 -3.34 3.69 7.07
CA ASN A 61 -2.24 3.29 6.21
C ASN A 61 -1.54 4.50 5.60
N GLN A 62 -2.28 5.49 5.11
CA GLN A 62 -1.68 6.71 4.57
C GLN A 62 -0.89 7.45 5.64
N ARG A 63 -1.47 7.65 6.83
CA ARG A 63 -0.78 8.30 7.96
C ARG A 63 0.51 7.57 8.33
N LEU A 64 0.50 6.24 8.36
CA LEU A 64 1.68 5.45 8.70
C LEU A 64 2.75 5.53 7.60
N ARG A 65 2.37 5.56 6.32
CA ARG A 65 3.29 5.78 5.21
C ARG A 65 3.96 7.14 5.30
N ASP A 66 3.18 8.19 5.50
CA ASP A 66 3.71 9.54 5.67
C ASP A 66 4.69 9.60 6.85
N ARG A 67 4.36 8.91 7.95
CA ARG A 67 5.24 8.84 9.13
C ARG A 67 6.54 8.09 8.87
N ILE A 68 6.49 7.00 8.10
CA ILE A 68 7.70 6.27 7.68
C ILE A 68 8.56 7.17 6.81
N ASP A 69 7.96 7.86 5.83
CA ASP A 69 8.69 8.77 4.94
C ASP A 69 9.36 9.92 5.72
N GLU A 70 8.67 10.51 6.69
CA GLU A 70 9.25 11.50 7.61
C GLU A 70 10.46 10.95 8.37
N LEU A 71 10.34 9.74 8.92
CA LEU A 71 11.42 9.09 9.68
C LEU A 71 12.61 8.75 8.78
N GLU A 72 12.37 8.27 7.56
CA GLU A 72 13.43 8.02 6.58
C GLU A 72 14.14 9.30 6.19
N GLN A 73 13.39 10.39 5.94
CA GLN A 73 13.96 11.70 5.65
C GLN A 73 14.78 12.22 6.83
N TYR A 74 14.29 12.04 8.06
CA TYR A 74 15.00 12.40 9.27
C TYR A 74 16.32 11.64 9.41
N GLN A 75 16.32 10.32 9.15
CA GLN A 75 17.55 9.52 9.14
C GLN A 75 18.53 9.96 8.04
N ARG A 76 18.03 10.38 6.88
CA ARG A 76 18.86 10.87 5.76
C ARG A 76 19.26 12.33 5.88
N LEU A 77 18.83 13.03 6.93
CA LEU A 77 19.03 14.47 7.08
C LEU A 77 20.51 14.87 7.08
N ASN A 78 21.39 14.00 7.56
CA ASN A 78 22.83 14.26 7.60
C ASN A 78 23.60 13.57 6.48
N ASN A 79 22.92 12.93 5.54
CA ASN A 79 23.56 12.17 4.48
C ASN A 79 23.75 13.05 3.25
N ILE A 80 24.83 12.81 2.51
CA ILE A 80 24.96 13.25 1.11
C ILE A 80 25.27 12.04 0.24
N GLU A 81 25.05 12.18 -1.06
CA GLU A 81 25.43 11.17 -2.05
C GLU A 81 26.39 11.81 -3.05
N VAL A 82 27.59 11.25 -3.14
CA VAL A 82 28.62 11.67 -4.09
C VAL A 82 28.73 10.62 -5.18
N LYS A 83 28.39 11.00 -6.41
CA LYS A 83 28.35 10.11 -7.58
C LYS A 83 29.60 10.28 -8.45
N GLY A 84 29.87 9.28 -9.28
CA GLY A 84 30.95 9.33 -10.27
C GLY A 84 32.32 9.04 -9.67
N LEU A 85 32.36 8.30 -8.57
CA LEU A 85 33.60 7.86 -7.97
C LEU A 85 34.16 6.64 -8.74
N PRO A 86 35.48 6.52 -8.88
CA PRO A 86 36.10 5.33 -9.47
C PRO A 86 35.80 4.07 -8.67
N ASP A 87 35.63 2.94 -9.36
CA ASP A 87 35.47 1.63 -8.73
C ASP A 87 36.67 1.29 -7.84
N GLY A 88 36.41 0.68 -6.68
CA GLY A 88 37.46 0.26 -5.74
C GLY A 88 38.13 1.40 -4.97
N CYS A 89 37.72 2.67 -5.14
CA CYS A 89 38.27 3.75 -4.33
C CYS A 89 37.77 3.69 -2.88
N ASN A 90 38.61 4.16 -1.95
CA ASN A 90 38.23 4.28 -0.54
C ASN A 90 37.24 5.47 -0.38
N ALA A 91 36.03 5.17 0.09
CA ALA A 91 34.95 6.14 0.21
C ALA A 91 35.35 7.36 1.05
N THR A 92 35.92 7.14 2.24
CA THR A 92 36.32 8.21 3.15
C THR A 92 37.42 9.08 2.53
N ALA A 93 38.44 8.47 1.92
CA ALA A 93 39.52 9.21 1.27
C ALA A 93 39.00 10.06 0.10
N ALA A 94 38.07 9.52 -0.71
CA ALA A 94 37.45 10.23 -1.82
C ALA A 94 36.64 11.45 -1.33
N ILE A 95 35.84 11.29 -0.26
CA ILE A 95 35.07 12.39 0.33
C ILE A 95 35.99 13.49 0.86
N LYS A 96 37.07 13.14 1.58
CA LYS A 96 38.05 14.13 2.06
C LYS A 96 38.72 14.90 0.92
N ALA A 97 39.10 14.21 -0.15
CA ALA A 97 39.69 14.84 -1.33
C ALA A 97 38.72 15.82 -2.01
N ILE A 98 37.43 15.47 -2.07
CA ILE A 98 36.38 16.35 -2.60
C ILE A 98 36.19 17.57 -1.68
N GLY A 99 36.14 17.37 -0.36
CA GLY A 99 36.06 18.47 0.60
C GLY A 99 37.19 19.48 0.42
N MET A 100 38.44 18.99 0.33
CA MET A 100 39.61 19.84 0.04
C MET A 100 39.46 20.60 -1.29
N LYS A 101 39.02 19.95 -2.37
CA LYS A 101 38.78 20.61 -3.66
C LYS A 101 37.68 21.67 -3.61
N LEU A 102 36.65 21.48 -2.78
CA LEU A 102 35.56 22.43 -2.59
C LEU A 102 35.92 23.58 -1.61
N GLY A 103 37.12 23.55 -1.02
CA GLY A 103 37.56 24.52 -0.02
C GLY A 103 36.87 24.37 1.34
N GLU A 104 36.38 23.17 1.65
CA GLU A 104 35.78 22.80 2.94
C GLU A 104 36.39 21.48 3.40
N ALA A 105 37.47 21.54 4.18
CA ALA A 105 38.15 20.34 4.66
C ALA A 105 37.22 19.47 5.51
N ILE A 106 37.26 18.15 5.31
CA ILE A 106 36.44 17.19 6.04
C ILE A 106 37.38 16.32 6.88
N ASP A 107 37.17 16.33 8.18
CA ASP A 107 37.96 15.53 9.12
C ASP A 107 37.24 14.22 9.49
N ASP A 108 37.95 13.29 10.12
CA ASP A 108 37.36 12.02 10.57
C ASP A 108 36.26 12.22 11.64
N LEU A 109 36.31 13.33 12.39
CA LEU A 109 35.30 13.69 13.39
C LEU A 109 34.04 14.31 12.78
N ASP A 110 34.05 14.66 11.50
CA ASP A 110 32.89 15.22 10.80
C ASP A 110 31.96 14.14 10.24
N VAL A 111 32.46 12.91 10.09
CA VAL A 111 31.80 11.80 9.39
C VAL A 111 31.67 10.59 10.32
N ASP A 112 30.45 10.22 10.65
CA ASP A 112 30.18 9.05 11.49
C ASP A 112 30.38 7.74 10.70
N VAL A 113 29.82 7.68 9.50
CA VAL A 113 29.85 6.49 8.64
C VAL A 113 30.01 6.92 7.19
N CYS A 114 30.90 6.27 6.44
CA CYS A 114 31.02 6.47 5.00
C CYS A 114 31.16 5.13 4.30
N HIS A 115 30.26 4.84 3.36
CA HIS A 115 30.25 3.57 2.63
C HIS A 115 29.98 3.80 1.14
N MET A 116 30.47 2.88 0.32
CA MET A 116 30.15 2.82 -1.10
C MET A 116 28.80 2.15 -1.31
N VAL A 117 28.01 2.68 -2.24
CA VAL A 117 26.71 2.15 -2.61
C VAL A 117 26.65 2.01 -4.13
N GLU A 118 26.19 0.85 -4.58
CA GLU A 118 25.88 0.65 -5.99
C GLU A 118 24.72 1.58 -6.38
N THR A 119 24.88 2.38 -7.43
CA THR A 119 23.78 3.21 -7.91
C THR A 119 22.90 2.41 -8.88
N SER A 120 21.60 2.36 -8.63
CA SER A 120 20.62 1.60 -9.43
C SER A 120 20.29 2.25 -10.78
N LYS A 121 20.77 3.48 -11.03
CA LYS A 121 20.58 4.20 -12.30
C LYS A 121 21.71 3.87 -13.28
N GLY A 122 21.62 2.68 -13.86
CA GLY A 122 22.45 2.30 -15.00
C GLY A 122 22.53 0.80 -15.17
N ARG A 123 21.58 0.21 -15.91
CA ARG A 123 21.94 -0.96 -16.75
C ARG A 123 23.08 -0.46 -17.62
N ALA A 124 24.31 -0.83 -17.31
CA ALA A 124 25.43 -0.63 -18.20
C ALA A 124 25.11 -1.37 -19.50
N LYS A 125 24.58 -0.65 -20.49
CA LYS A 125 24.31 -1.18 -21.84
C LYS A 125 25.59 -1.36 -22.65
N THR A 126 26.74 -1.12 -22.04
CA THR A 126 28.08 -1.18 -22.61
C THR A 126 28.99 -1.49 -21.43
N GLY A 127 29.94 -2.43 -21.54
CA GLY A 127 30.77 -2.98 -20.45
C GLY A 127 31.68 -2.00 -19.70
N LEU A 128 31.13 -0.90 -19.21
CA LEU A 128 31.72 0.10 -18.34
C LEU A 128 31.23 -0.19 -16.91
N ALA A 129 32.16 -0.05 -15.97
CA ALA A 129 31.97 -0.12 -14.52
C ALA A 129 30.63 0.47 -14.05
N LYS A 130 29.95 -0.23 -13.11
CA LYS A 130 28.72 0.27 -12.50
C LYS A 130 29.04 1.61 -11.82
N PRO A 131 28.25 2.67 -12.00
CA PRO A 131 28.49 3.92 -11.28
C PRO A 131 28.37 3.68 -9.76
N VAL A 132 29.47 3.87 -9.04
CA VAL A 132 29.51 3.78 -7.57
C VAL A 132 29.37 5.17 -6.96
N ALA A 133 28.63 5.25 -5.85
CA ALA A 133 28.49 6.47 -5.06
C ALA A 133 29.00 6.27 -3.63
N ALA A 134 29.63 7.29 -3.06
CA ALA A 134 29.91 7.32 -1.62
C ALA A 134 28.77 8.03 -0.89
N LYS A 135 28.35 7.46 0.24
CA LYS A 135 27.35 8.05 1.14
C LYS A 135 27.96 8.29 2.53
N PRO A 136 28.56 9.47 2.76
CA PRO A 136 28.95 9.87 4.10
C PRO A 136 27.73 10.37 4.89
N VAL A 137 27.69 9.97 6.16
CA VAL A 137 26.77 10.44 7.20
C VAL A 137 27.55 11.41 8.06
N PHE A 138 27.16 12.68 8.06
CA PHE A 138 27.84 13.69 8.85
C PHE A 138 27.34 13.71 10.30
N THR A 139 28.25 13.85 11.24
CA THR A 139 27.91 14.05 12.66
C THR A 139 27.13 15.36 12.86
N ARG A 140 27.45 16.38 12.06
CA ARG A 140 26.87 17.73 12.17
C ARG A 140 26.21 18.18 10.86
N ARG A 141 24.93 18.53 10.94
CA ARG A 141 24.16 19.08 9.81
C ARG A 141 24.78 20.36 9.22
N SER A 142 25.36 21.21 10.07
CA SER A 142 26.01 22.46 9.64
C SER A 142 27.17 22.19 8.68
N LYS A 143 28.01 21.19 8.98
CA LYS A 143 29.14 20.79 8.12
C LYS A 143 28.65 20.27 6.77
N ARG A 144 27.67 19.36 6.80
CA ARG A 144 26.99 18.86 5.60
C ARG A 144 26.44 19.99 4.72
N ASN A 145 25.77 20.96 5.33
CA ASN A 145 25.20 22.11 4.63
C ASN A 145 26.29 23.03 4.04
N ALA A 146 27.40 23.23 4.74
CA ALA A 146 28.52 24.02 4.24
C ALA A 146 29.11 23.41 2.96
N ILE A 147 29.36 22.09 2.96
CA ILE A 147 29.85 21.35 1.80
C ILE A 147 28.85 21.45 0.63
N LEU A 148 27.56 21.22 0.87
CA LEU A 148 26.54 21.35 -0.17
C LEU A 148 26.44 22.77 -0.73
N ALA A 149 26.58 23.79 0.12
CA ALA A 149 26.55 25.18 -0.31
C ALA A 149 27.77 25.55 -1.17
N LYS A 150 28.95 25.00 -0.87
CA LYS A 150 30.16 25.15 -1.69
C LYS A 150 30.02 24.40 -3.02
N ALA A 151 29.52 23.17 -2.99
CA ALA A 151 29.31 22.35 -4.17
C ALA A 151 28.30 22.98 -5.16
N ARG A 152 27.29 23.71 -4.69
CA ARG A 152 26.34 24.44 -5.57
C ARG A 152 26.95 25.64 -6.28
N LYS A 153 28.10 26.13 -5.82
CA LYS A 153 28.80 27.31 -6.36
C LYS A 153 30.03 26.95 -7.20
N ALA A 154 30.43 25.68 -7.21
CA ALA A 154 31.54 25.14 -7.98
C ALA A 154 31.04 24.71 -9.37
#